data_AF-A0A7G4A4F2-F1
#
_entry.id   AF-A0A7G4A4F2-F1
#
_cell.length_a   1.000
_cell.length_b   1.000
_cell.length_c   1.000
_cell.angle_alpha   90.00
_cell.angle_beta   90.00
_cell.angle_gamma   90.00
#
_symmetry.space_group_name_H-M   'P 1'
#
loop_
_entity.id
_entity.type
_entity.pdbx_description
1 polymer ?
#
loop_
_entity_poly.entity_id
_entity_poly.type
_entity_poly.pdbx_seq_one_letter_code
_entity_poly.pdbx_strand_id
1 'polypeptide(L)'
;MCMNKRIKLKIYNELLSKITHLHFIQKQFICAALLLLVVPWSWATHSYDTIIIGAGVSGLTAAKQLHQAHQDVLIIEAKDRLGGRVHTDYNWGFAIDLGATWIHGIEHNPLLPLLNQHAIVPNSYNNSKSTDMLKDFALYNSEGKPVSESSLKLFSSLAHEFIHYSKTQNIMLSFEQNFTAFAQKKKLDTDQRALLHYALENIYTYEFADNLTQLSRNVYSAYEGSISSGKNALIPEGYFQLFQKFSRHIPIHLNEIVQQIDYTSEDVRVITQKETYHAKHVIITVPLGVLKSNKIIFRPSLPKNKSNAIAQLKMGNYEKLYLLFDKVFWNKDKEWIGMLPKNKEEAFNIFNYYKYTKKPVLIVFTGGKLAREMEKRGHLNEWAMQRLRMIYGANIPEPIKVKQSHWVSDPFTLGSYSYLPINVDKNVIALLAKPVAGKLYFAGEATSITDPSTVHGAYLSGLRAAHEILTKEHKKSFKY
;
A
#
# COMPACT_ATOMS: atom_id res chain seq x y z
N MET A 1 -76.55 23.69 62.36
CA MET A 1 -76.58 23.57 60.88
C MET A 1 -75.45 24.34 60.16
N CYS A 2 -74.23 24.41 60.71
CA CYS A 2 -73.13 25.24 60.16
C CYS A 2 -71.82 24.48 59.82
N MET A 3 -71.70 23.20 60.19
CA MET A 3 -70.46 22.42 59.95
C MET A 3 -70.37 21.76 58.56
N ASN A 4 -71.50 21.62 57.84
CA ASN A 4 -71.56 20.84 56.60
C ASN A 4 -71.24 21.65 55.32
N LYS A 5 -71.24 23.00 55.39
CA LYS A 5 -70.89 23.87 54.24
C LYS A 5 -69.37 24.07 54.07
N ARG A 6 -68.59 24.10 55.17
CA ARG A 6 -67.14 24.29 55.11
C ARG A 6 -66.39 23.08 54.55
N ILE A 7 -66.85 21.87 54.85
CA ILE A 7 -66.24 20.64 54.33
C ILE A 7 -66.49 20.50 52.82
N LYS A 8 -67.72 20.78 52.34
CA LYS A 8 -68.03 20.77 50.91
C LYS A 8 -67.23 21.81 50.11
N LEU A 9 -67.03 23.01 50.64
CA LEU A 9 -66.25 24.06 49.96
C LEU A 9 -64.76 23.69 49.87
N LYS A 10 -64.21 23.03 50.89
CA LYS A 10 -62.81 22.58 50.91
C LYS A 10 -62.55 21.47 49.88
N ILE A 11 -63.46 20.49 49.79
CA ILE A 11 -63.40 19.42 48.79
C ILE A 11 -63.55 19.98 47.37
N TYR A 12 -64.45 20.95 47.17
CA TYR A 12 -64.65 21.56 45.85
C TYR A 12 -63.42 22.36 45.39
N ASN A 13 -62.77 23.09 46.30
CA ASN A 13 -61.54 23.82 46.00
C ASN A 13 -60.33 22.90 45.76
N GLU A 14 -60.23 21.77 46.48
CA GLU A 14 -59.21 20.75 46.21
C GLU A 14 -59.43 20.05 44.86
N LEU A 15 -60.69 19.77 44.49
CA LEU A 15 -61.01 19.22 43.18
C LEU A 15 -60.71 20.22 42.06
N LEU A 16 -61.08 21.49 42.22
CA LEU A 16 -60.77 22.53 41.23
C LEU A 16 -59.25 22.72 41.09
N SER A 17 -58.51 22.71 42.19
CA SER A 17 -57.04 22.78 42.19
C SER A 17 -56.42 21.59 41.47
N LYS A 18 -56.93 20.36 41.69
CA LYS A 18 -56.46 19.18 40.96
C LYS A 18 -56.79 19.24 39.47
N ILE A 19 -57.99 19.70 39.10
CA ILE A 19 -58.41 19.82 37.70
C ILE A 19 -57.62 20.90 36.96
N THR A 20 -57.34 22.04 37.60
CA THR A 20 -56.50 23.10 37.01
C THR A 20 -55.04 22.67 36.91
N HIS A 21 -54.52 21.93 37.89
CA HIS A 21 -53.17 21.36 37.84
C HIS A 21 -53.04 20.26 36.76
N LEU A 22 -54.08 19.44 36.55
CA LEU A 22 -54.11 18.45 35.47
C LEU A 22 -54.15 19.10 34.09
N HIS A 23 -54.94 20.17 33.92
CA HIS A 23 -54.98 20.94 32.67
C HIS A 23 -53.69 21.71 32.40
N PHE A 24 -53.01 22.20 33.45
CA PHE A 24 -51.71 22.86 33.32
C PHE A 24 -50.62 21.86 32.92
N ILE A 25 -50.59 20.68 33.54
CA ILE A 25 -49.67 19.58 33.17
C ILE A 25 -49.98 19.10 31.74
N GLN A 26 -51.25 18.85 31.38
CA GLN A 26 -51.63 18.44 30.02
C GLN A 26 -51.26 19.51 28.99
N LYS A 27 -51.45 20.81 29.27
CA LYS A 27 -51.00 21.89 28.37
C LYS A 27 -49.48 21.98 28.26
N GLN A 28 -48.73 21.75 29.34
CA GLN A 28 -47.26 21.68 29.28
C GLN A 28 -46.78 20.46 28.48
N PHE A 29 -47.41 19.29 28.63
CA PHE A 29 -47.11 18.11 27.82
C PHE A 29 -47.50 18.30 26.35
N ILE A 30 -48.63 18.93 26.06
CA ILE A 30 -49.05 19.24 24.68
C ILE A 30 -48.12 20.27 24.05
N CYS A 31 -47.72 21.32 24.77
CA CYS A 31 -46.72 22.29 24.28
C CYS A 31 -45.32 21.67 24.11
N ALA A 32 -44.87 20.79 25.02
CA ALA A 32 -43.59 20.08 24.89
C ALA A 32 -43.61 19.06 23.74
N ALA A 33 -44.73 18.34 23.55
CA ALA A 33 -44.94 17.43 22.43
C ALA A 33 -45.06 18.18 21.10
N LEU A 34 -45.70 19.36 21.08
CA LEU A 34 -45.74 20.24 19.91
C LEU A 34 -44.37 20.88 19.63
N LEU A 35 -43.58 21.22 20.63
CA LEU A 35 -42.18 21.67 20.46
C LEU A 35 -41.28 20.57 19.88
N LEU A 36 -41.54 19.30 20.22
CA LEU A 36 -40.89 18.14 19.61
C LEU A 36 -41.38 17.85 18.17
N LEU A 37 -42.55 18.37 17.78
CA LEU A 37 -43.14 18.18 16.44
C LEU A 37 -42.92 19.38 15.50
N VAL A 38 -42.59 20.57 16.02
CA VAL A 38 -42.47 21.82 15.24
C VAL A 38 -41.02 22.28 15.08
N VAL A 39 -40.09 21.74 15.86
CA VAL A 39 -38.66 21.81 15.52
C VAL A 39 -38.38 20.59 14.66
N PRO A 40 -38.19 20.70 13.33
CA PRO A 40 -37.49 19.63 12.65
C PRO A 40 -36.16 19.55 13.41
N TRP A 41 -35.89 18.41 14.06
CA TRP A 41 -34.54 18.01 14.39
C TRP A 41 -33.81 17.85 13.06
N SER A 42 -33.48 19.00 12.46
CA SER A 42 -32.38 19.18 11.56
C SER A 42 -31.17 18.94 12.45
N TRP A 43 -30.85 17.67 12.67
CA TRP A 43 -29.46 17.29 12.85
C TRP A 43 -28.80 17.81 11.58
N ALA A 44 -28.22 19.02 11.64
CA ALA A 44 -27.40 19.51 10.56
C ALA A 44 -26.41 18.38 10.28
N THR A 45 -26.42 17.86 9.05
CA THR A 45 -25.56 16.76 8.66
C THR A 45 -24.13 17.20 8.97
N HIS A 46 -23.49 16.50 9.92
CA HIS A 46 -22.15 16.86 10.35
C HIS A 46 -21.21 16.83 9.15
N SER A 47 -20.54 17.94 8.90
CA SER A 47 -19.61 18.09 7.78
C SER A 47 -18.19 18.18 8.32
N TYR A 48 -17.37 17.20 7.96
CA TYR A 48 -15.96 17.15 8.33
C TYR A 48 -15.17 18.22 7.56
N ASP A 49 -14.05 18.68 8.11
CA ASP A 49 -13.12 19.49 7.31
C ASP A 49 -12.50 18.64 6.20
N THR A 50 -12.10 17.40 6.52
CA THR A 50 -11.52 16.47 5.54
C THR A 50 -11.93 15.01 5.80
N ILE A 51 -12.43 14.32 4.76
CA ILE A 51 -12.55 12.86 4.76
C ILE A 51 -11.37 12.23 4.00
N ILE A 52 -10.80 11.16 4.54
CA ILE A 52 -9.70 10.41 3.93
C ILE A 52 -10.20 9.01 3.59
N ILE A 53 -10.06 8.63 2.31
CA ILE A 53 -10.47 7.32 1.81
C ILE A 53 -9.23 6.42 1.74
N GLY A 54 -9.17 5.47 2.67
CA GLY A 54 -8.08 4.51 2.86
C GLY A 54 -7.20 4.85 4.06
N ALA A 55 -7.01 3.87 4.95
CA ALA A 55 -6.13 3.90 6.12
C ALA A 55 -4.76 3.24 5.85
N GLY A 56 -4.26 3.35 4.61
CA GLY A 56 -2.87 3.05 4.28
C GLY A 56 -1.91 4.13 4.79
N VAL A 57 -0.60 3.94 4.60
CA VAL A 57 0.43 4.88 5.09
C VAL A 57 0.18 6.33 4.64
N SER A 58 -0.18 6.56 3.39
CA SER A 58 -0.49 7.89 2.87
C SER A 58 -1.70 8.53 3.56
N GLY A 59 -2.76 7.76 3.78
CA GLY A 59 -3.98 8.24 4.44
C GLY A 59 -3.76 8.53 5.91
N LEU A 60 -3.12 7.62 6.64
CA LEU A 60 -2.74 7.81 8.04
C LEU A 60 -1.82 9.02 8.24
N THR A 61 -0.87 9.22 7.32
CA THR A 61 0.05 10.36 7.37
C THR A 61 -0.69 11.68 7.15
N ALA A 62 -1.55 11.75 6.14
CA ALA A 62 -2.36 12.94 5.90
C ALA A 62 -3.29 13.24 7.08
N ALA A 63 -3.95 12.21 7.62
CA ALA A 63 -4.85 12.33 8.76
C ALA A 63 -4.14 12.92 9.98
N LYS A 64 -2.96 12.37 10.32
CA LYS A 64 -2.13 12.88 11.41
C LYS A 64 -1.79 14.36 11.22
N GLN A 65 -1.38 14.77 10.02
CA GLN A 65 -1.03 16.17 9.76
C GLN A 65 -2.23 17.11 9.89
N LEU A 66 -3.37 16.74 9.32
CA LEU A 66 -4.58 17.57 9.36
C LEU A 66 -5.15 17.65 10.78
N HIS A 67 -5.18 16.53 11.51
CA HIS A 67 -5.60 16.49 12.91
C HIS A 67 -4.69 17.34 13.82
N GLN A 68 -3.37 17.30 13.59
CA GLN A 68 -2.41 18.17 14.30
C GLN A 68 -2.61 19.66 13.99
N ALA A 69 -3.21 19.98 12.85
CA ALA A 69 -3.64 21.33 12.49
C ALA A 69 -5.07 21.65 12.96
N HIS A 70 -5.64 20.85 13.87
CA HIS A 70 -6.97 21.01 14.45
C HIS A 70 -8.13 20.93 13.46
N GLN A 71 -7.93 20.29 12.29
CA GLN A 71 -9.05 19.96 11.41
C GLN A 71 -9.86 18.78 11.97
N ASP A 72 -11.16 18.82 11.70
CA ASP A 72 -12.05 17.67 11.90
C ASP A 72 -11.88 16.66 10.76
N VAL A 73 -11.40 15.46 11.10
CA VAL A 73 -10.93 14.47 10.13
C VAL A 73 -11.59 13.13 10.37
N LEU A 74 -12.10 12.52 9.30
CA LEU A 74 -12.58 11.15 9.31
C LEU A 74 -11.79 10.28 8.31
N ILE A 75 -11.43 9.06 8.71
CA ILE A 75 -10.88 8.04 7.80
C ILE A 75 -11.93 6.95 7.54
N ILE A 76 -12.13 6.60 6.27
CA ILE A 76 -12.98 5.49 5.84
C ILE A 76 -12.09 4.42 5.19
N GLU A 77 -12.09 3.20 5.73
CA GLU A 77 -11.26 2.08 5.28
C GLU A 77 -12.11 0.85 4.97
N ALA A 78 -11.89 0.28 3.79
CA ALA A 78 -12.65 -0.85 3.29
C ALA A 78 -12.32 -2.16 4.02
N LYS A 79 -11.07 -2.31 4.48
CA LYS A 79 -10.61 -3.48 5.24
C LYS A 79 -11.02 -3.39 6.72
N ASP A 80 -10.87 -4.51 7.39
CA ASP A 80 -10.98 -4.68 8.85
C ASP A 80 -9.72 -4.26 9.61
N ARG A 81 -8.73 -3.69 8.90
CA ARG A 81 -7.42 -3.33 9.46
C ARG A 81 -6.83 -2.08 8.82
N LEU A 82 -5.90 -1.46 9.52
CA LEU A 82 -5.07 -0.36 9.03
C LEU A 82 -3.88 -0.86 8.19
N GLY A 83 -3.16 0.08 7.59
CA GLY A 83 -1.86 -0.13 6.94
C GLY A 83 -1.93 -0.46 5.45
N GLY A 84 -3.07 -0.96 4.96
CA GLY A 84 -3.27 -1.28 3.55
C GLY A 84 -2.21 -2.28 3.05
N ARG A 85 -1.33 -1.84 2.15
CA ARG A 85 -0.22 -2.63 1.58
C ARG A 85 1.04 -2.69 2.47
N VAL A 86 1.05 -2.00 3.60
CA VAL A 86 2.00 -2.26 4.69
C VAL A 86 1.28 -3.18 5.68
N HIS A 87 1.39 -4.48 5.45
CA HIS A 87 0.64 -5.51 6.16
C HIS A 87 1.58 -6.47 6.88
N THR A 88 1.57 -6.39 8.21
CA THR A 88 2.29 -7.30 9.09
C THR A 88 1.29 -8.26 9.74
N ASP A 89 1.53 -9.57 9.63
CA ASP A 89 0.81 -10.64 10.32
C ASP A 89 1.65 -11.12 11.52
N TYR A 90 1.01 -11.37 12.67
CA TYR A 90 1.67 -11.81 13.92
C TYR A 90 1.22 -13.20 14.39
N ASN A 91 0.40 -13.92 13.62
CA ASN A 91 -0.20 -15.20 14.00
C ASN A 91 0.81 -16.33 14.24
N TRP A 92 2.07 -16.13 13.84
CA TRP A 92 3.15 -17.08 14.06
C TRP A 92 3.89 -16.85 15.38
N GLY A 93 3.46 -15.87 16.20
CA GLY A 93 4.14 -15.45 17.43
C GLY A 93 5.31 -14.51 17.18
N PHE A 94 5.53 -14.10 15.93
CA PHE A 94 6.47 -13.07 15.50
C PHE A 94 5.94 -12.42 14.21
N ALA A 95 6.48 -11.25 13.87
CA ALA A 95 6.05 -10.47 12.72
C ALA A 95 6.46 -11.12 11.38
N ILE A 96 5.53 -11.17 10.43
CA ILE A 96 5.80 -11.45 9.01
C ILE A 96 5.15 -10.38 8.15
N ASP A 97 5.93 -9.75 7.27
CA ASP A 97 5.43 -8.68 6.40
C ASP A 97 4.95 -9.23 5.06
N LEU A 98 3.63 -9.39 4.93
CA LEU A 98 2.98 -9.84 3.69
C LEU A 98 3.03 -8.76 2.60
N GLY A 99 3.15 -7.49 3.00
CA GLY A 99 3.22 -6.32 2.13
C GLY A 99 4.63 -5.77 1.99
N ALA A 100 4.83 -4.47 2.25
CA ALA A 100 6.18 -3.91 2.29
C ALA A 100 7.03 -4.58 3.39
N THR A 101 8.29 -4.93 3.09
CA THR A 101 9.29 -5.45 4.06
C THR A 101 10.51 -4.55 4.14
N TRP A 102 10.91 -3.96 3.03
CA TRP A 102 12.17 -3.22 2.92
C TRP A 102 11.95 -1.71 3.08
N ILE A 103 12.79 -1.10 3.92
CA ILE A 103 13.09 0.33 3.86
C ILE A 103 14.19 0.49 2.82
N HIS A 104 13.90 1.18 1.72
CA HIS A 104 14.85 1.35 0.62
C HIS A 104 15.78 2.54 0.89
N GLY A 105 17.09 2.32 0.84
CA GLY A 105 18.09 3.38 1.02
C GLY A 105 18.03 4.07 2.39
N ILE A 106 18.36 3.32 3.45
CA ILE A 106 18.22 3.71 4.86
C ILE A 106 19.02 4.96 5.26
N GLU A 107 20.12 5.27 4.59
CA GLU A 107 21.04 6.35 5.01
C GLU A 107 20.41 7.75 4.89
N HIS A 108 19.51 7.93 3.92
CA HIS A 108 18.83 9.21 3.66
C HIS A 108 17.31 8.99 3.46
N ASN A 109 16.75 7.95 4.06
CA ASN A 109 15.34 7.63 3.89
C ASN A 109 14.44 8.65 4.64
N PRO A 110 13.34 9.16 4.02
CA PRO A 110 12.40 10.06 4.68
C PRO A 110 11.75 9.53 5.96
N LEU A 111 11.74 8.22 6.16
CA LEU A 111 11.18 7.57 7.35
C LEU A 111 12.18 7.51 8.51
N LEU A 112 13.46 7.88 8.32
CA LEU A 112 14.49 7.89 9.37
C LEU A 112 14.00 8.49 10.70
N PRO A 113 13.30 9.64 10.74
CA PRO A 113 12.81 10.22 11.99
C PRO A 113 11.78 9.36 12.73
N LEU A 114 11.14 8.39 12.06
CA LEU A 114 10.17 7.47 12.65
C LEU A 114 10.83 6.18 13.18
N LEU A 115 12.08 5.93 12.82
CA LEU A 115 12.78 4.68 13.14
C LEU A 115 13.45 4.77 14.51
N ASN A 116 13.35 3.68 15.27
CA ASN A 116 14.28 3.42 16.35
C ASN A 116 15.47 2.63 15.78
N GLN A 117 16.69 3.16 15.88
CA GLN A 117 17.89 2.55 15.28
C GLN A 117 18.15 1.10 15.74
N HIS A 118 17.69 0.74 16.95
CA HIS A 118 17.83 -0.63 17.47
C HIS A 118 16.87 -1.64 16.84
N ALA A 119 15.85 -1.19 16.10
CA ALA A 119 14.83 -2.04 15.49
C ALA A 119 15.03 -2.26 13.97
N ILE A 120 16.17 -1.84 13.41
CA ILE A 120 16.45 -1.98 11.97
C ILE A 120 17.64 -2.89 11.73
N VAL A 121 17.51 -3.77 10.74
CA VAL A 121 18.60 -4.66 10.32
C VAL A 121 18.90 -4.39 8.84
N PRO A 122 20.05 -3.75 8.53
CA PRO A 122 20.47 -3.51 7.16
C PRO A 122 20.75 -4.83 6.42
N ASN A 123 20.52 -4.85 5.11
CA ASN A 123 20.92 -5.98 4.25
C ASN A 123 22.44 -6.05 4.05
N SER A 124 22.91 -7.11 3.38
CA SER A 124 24.35 -7.38 3.31
C SER A 124 25.08 -6.50 2.28
N TYR A 125 24.36 -5.90 1.32
CA TYR A 125 24.93 -5.15 0.21
C TYR A 125 24.36 -3.74 0.07
N ASN A 126 25.05 -2.90 -0.72
CA ASN A 126 24.59 -1.55 -1.02
C ASN A 126 23.72 -1.56 -2.29
N ASN A 127 22.44 -1.22 -2.15
CA ASN A 127 21.48 -1.24 -3.25
C ASN A 127 21.73 -0.15 -4.30
N SER A 128 22.54 0.87 -3.99
CA SER A 128 23.04 1.82 -5.00
C SER A 128 23.94 1.16 -6.05
N LYS A 129 24.39 -0.09 -5.81
CA LYS A 129 25.11 -0.93 -6.77
C LYS A 129 24.29 -2.19 -7.04
N SER A 130 23.42 -2.15 -8.05
CA SER A 130 22.45 -3.22 -8.33
C SER A 130 23.05 -4.62 -8.50
N THR A 131 24.31 -4.74 -8.94
CA THR A 131 25.00 -6.03 -9.07
C THR A 131 25.55 -6.60 -7.75
N ASP A 132 25.67 -5.79 -6.70
CA ASP A 132 26.24 -6.25 -5.43
C ASP A 132 25.36 -7.31 -4.75
N MET A 133 24.04 -7.27 -4.97
CA MET A 133 23.12 -8.29 -4.46
C MET A 133 23.49 -9.70 -4.92
N LEU A 134 23.97 -9.83 -6.16
CA LEU A 134 24.28 -11.10 -6.80
C LEU A 134 25.43 -11.85 -6.11
N LYS A 135 26.26 -11.14 -5.33
CA LYS A 135 27.39 -11.72 -4.59
C LYS A 135 26.94 -12.53 -3.37
N ASP A 136 25.74 -12.28 -2.86
CA ASP A 136 25.19 -12.96 -1.68
C ASP A 136 24.12 -14.02 -2.02
N PHE A 137 24.16 -14.53 -3.25
CA PHE A 137 23.36 -15.67 -3.68
C PHE A 137 24.06 -16.99 -3.38
N ALA A 138 23.32 -17.94 -2.83
CA ALA A 138 23.53 -19.36 -3.07
C ALA A 138 22.80 -19.71 -4.38
N LEU A 139 23.52 -19.67 -5.50
CA LEU A 139 22.94 -19.90 -6.83
C LEU A 139 23.10 -21.37 -7.26
N TYR A 140 22.02 -21.95 -7.74
CA TYR A 140 21.95 -23.31 -8.25
C TYR A 140 21.48 -23.31 -9.71
N ASN A 141 21.87 -24.32 -10.48
CA ASN A 141 21.39 -24.51 -11.85
C ASN A 141 20.02 -25.21 -11.86
N SER A 142 19.47 -25.47 -13.05
CA SER A 142 18.17 -26.12 -13.23
C SER A 142 18.08 -27.58 -12.76
N GLU A 143 19.21 -28.18 -12.39
CA GLU A 143 19.31 -29.54 -11.84
C GLU A 143 19.60 -29.53 -10.33
N GLY A 144 19.61 -28.34 -9.69
CA GLY A 144 19.89 -28.19 -8.27
C GLY A 144 21.38 -28.25 -7.90
N LYS A 145 22.28 -28.22 -8.88
CA LYS A 145 23.74 -28.21 -8.63
C LYS A 145 24.23 -26.77 -8.39
N PRO A 146 25.16 -26.55 -7.44
CA PRO A 146 25.74 -25.22 -7.23
C PRO A 146 26.37 -24.67 -8.52
N VAL A 147 26.12 -23.39 -8.80
CA VAL A 147 26.79 -22.67 -9.89
C VAL A 147 28.22 -22.33 -9.46
N SER A 148 29.19 -22.52 -10.36
CA SER A 148 30.61 -22.28 -10.07
C SER A 148 30.91 -20.81 -9.81
N GLU A 149 32.01 -20.54 -9.08
CA GLU A 149 32.46 -19.17 -8.81
C GLU A 149 32.79 -18.39 -10.09
N SER A 150 33.34 -19.06 -11.11
CA SER A 150 33.61 -18.43 -12.42
C SER A 150 32.32 -17.98 -13.10
N SER A 151 31.26 -18.80 -13.06
CA SER A 151 29.94 -18.42 -13.56
C SER A 151 29.30 -17.30 -12.74
N LEU A 152 29.50 -17.26 -11.41
CA LEU A 152 29.04 -16.13 -10.58
C LEU A 152 29.77 -14.81 -10.91
N LYS A 153 31.08 -14.87 -11.20
CA LYS A 153 31.83 -13.70 -11.69
C LYS A 153 31.30 -13.23 -13.04
N LEU A 154 31.02 -14.16 -13.95
CA LEU A 154 30.42 -13.88 -15.25
C LEU A 154 29.02 -13.27 -15.11
N PHE A 155 28.19 -13.81 -14.21
CA PHE A 155 26.85 -13.30 -13.87
C PHE A 155 26.89 -11.82 -13.50
N SER A 156 27.78 -11.44 -12.57
CA SER A 156 27.96 -10.05 -12.16
C SER A 156 28.53 -9.17 -13.28
N SER A 157 29.49 -9.68 -14.07
CA SER A 157 30.12 -8.91 -15.16
C SER A 157 29.13 -8.62 -16.29
N LEU A 158 28.41 -9.63 -16.77
CA LEU A 158 27.42 -9.47 -17.84
C LEU A 158 26.29 -8.52 -17.41
N ALA A 159 25.81 -8.63 -16.17
CA ALA A 159 24.81 -7.71 -15.64
C ALA A 159 25.33 -6.27 -15.62
N HIS A 160 26.58 -6.05 -15.19
CA HIS A 160 27.20 -4.72 -15.19
C HIS A 160 27.34 -4.14 -16.60
N GLU A 161 27.85 -4.93 -17.54
CA GLU A 161 27.97 -4.53 -18.95
C GLU A 161 26.61 -4.24 -19.59
N PHE A 162 25.60 -5.07 -19.30
CA PHE A 162 24.24 -4.84 -19.77
C PHE A 162 23.67 -3.54 -19.23
N ILE A 163 23.83 -3.26 -17.93
CA ILE A 163 23.38 -2.00 -17.31
C ILE A 163 24.01 -0.82 -18.04
N HIS A 164 25.32 -0.85 -18.28
CA HIS A 164 26.01 0.22 -19.03
C HIS A 164 25.50 0.33 -20.47
N TYR A 165 25.34 -0.79 -21.17
CA TYR A 165 24.78 -0.81 -22.52
C TYR A 165 23.37 -0.23 -22.57
N SER A 166 22.47 -0.63 -21.66
CA SER A 166 21.08 -0.16 -21.62
C SER A 166 20.96 1.35 -21.44
N LYS A 167 21.95 2.00 -20.79
CA LYS A 167 22.00 3.46 -20.61
C LYS A 167 22.16 4.22 -21.93
N THR A 168 22.75 3.59 -22.95
CA THR A 168 22.98 4.21 -24.27
C THR A 168 21.88 3.90 -25.28
N GLN A 169 20.91 3.05 -24.92
CA GLN A 169 19.80 2.68 -25.79
C GLN A 169 18.59 3.60 -25.57
N ASN A 170 17.62 3.52 -26.47
CA ASN A 170 16.35 4.22 -26.33
C ASN A 170 15.65 3.79 -25.03
N ILE A 171 15.40 4.76 -24.14
CA ILE A 171 14.85 4.53 -22.80
C ILE A 171 13.40 4.00 -22.81
N MET A 172 12.71 4.11 -23.94
CA MET A 172 11.33 3.64 -24.11
C MET A 172 11.25 2.17 -24.55
N LEU A 173 12.36 1.58 -25.03
CA LEU A 173 12.41 0.15 -25.33
C LEU A 173 12.39 -0.67 -24.04
N SER A 174 11.71 -1.81 -24.10
CA SER A 174 11.67 -2.75 -22.99
C SER A 174 13.06 -3.32 -22.66
N PHE A 175 13.28 -3.74 -21.42
CA PHE A 175 14.50 -4.41 -21.03
C PHE A 175 14.72 -5.70 -21.84
N GLU A 176 13.65 -6.43 -22.21
CA GLU A 176 13.75 -7.64 -23.05
C GLU A 176 14.27 -7.33 -24.46
N GLN A 177 13.84 -6.22 -25.07
CA GLN A 177 14.35 -5.78 -26.37
C GLN A 177 15.83 -5.42 -26.29
N ASN A 178 16.22 -4.65 -25.27
CA ASN A 178 17.63 -4.31 -25.02
C ASN A 178 18.47 -5.57 -24.74
N PHE A 179 17.94 -6.52 -23.97
CA PHE A 179 18.58 -7.79 -23.67
C PHE A 179 18.82 -8.60 -24.94
N THR A 180 17.81 -8.72 -25.80
CA THR A 180 17.91 -9.46 -27.06
C THR A 180 19.00 -8.88 -27.97
N ALA A 181 19.02 -7.56 -28.14
CA ALA A 181 20.03 -6.87 -28.94
C ALA A 181 21.44 -7.01 -28.35
N PHE A 182 21.58 -6.86 -27.03
CA PHE A 182 22.85 -7.03 -26.32
C PHE A 182 23.40 -8.46 -26.46
N ALA A 183 22.54 -9.46 -26.24
CA ALA A 183 22.92 -10.87 -26.31
C ALA A 183 23.35 -11.28 -27.72
N GLN A 184 22.70 -10.74 -28.76
CA GLN A 184 23.13 -10.92 -30.15
C GLN A 184 24.47 -10.26 -30.43
N LYS A 185 24.64 -8.99 -30.04
CA LYS A 185 25.88 -8.23 -30.24
C LYS A 185 27.09 -8.90 -29.57
N LYS A 186 26.90 -9.42 -28.36
CA LYS A 186 27.95 -10.12 -27.59
C LYS A 186 28.11 -11.60 -27.99
N LYS A 187 27.26 -12.12 -28.87
CA LYS A 187 27.21 -13.54 -29.25
C LYS A 187 27.10 -14.47 -28.04
N LEU A 188 26.25 -14.10 -27.08
CA LEU A 188 26.08 -14.89 -25.86
C LEU A 188 25.49 -16.27 -26.19
N ASP A 189 26.06 -17.31 -25.62
CA ASP A 189 25.53 -18.67 -25.68
C ASP A 189 24.26 -18.84 -24.82
N THR A 190 23.67 -20.03 -24.84
CA THR A 190 22.43 -20.34 -24.11
C THR A 190 22.56 -20.13 -22.60
N ASP A 191 23.68 -20.56 -22.01
CA ASP A 191 23.89 -20.50 -20.56
C ASP A 191 24.13 -19.05 -20.11
N GLN A 192 24.93 -18.30 -20.87
CA GLN A 192 25.18 -16.87 -20.65
C GLN A 192 23.90 -16.06 -20.78
N ARG A 193 23.02 -16.39 -21.73
CA ARG A 193 21.71 -15.76 -21.89
C ARG A 193 20.79 -16.04 -20.71
N ALA A 194 20.70 -17.30 -20.27
CA ALA A 194 19.89 -17.68 -19.12
C ALA A 194 20.37 -17.00 -17.84
N LEU A 195 21.70 -16.99 -17.64
CA LEU A 195 22.35 -16.34 -16.51
C LEU A 195 22.11 -14.83 -16.50
N LEU A 196 22.34 -14.14 -17.62
CA LEU A 196 22.08 -12.70 -17.70
C LEU A 196 20.59 -12.40 -17.51
N HIS A 197 19.69 -13.12 -18.16
CA HIS A 197 18.25 -12.90 -18.01
C HIS A 197 17.81 -13.05 -16.54
N TYR A 198 18.31 -14.07 -15.84
CA TYR A 198 18.06 -14.25 -14.41
C TYR A 198 18.57 -13.06 -13.57
N ALA A 199 19.70 -12.46 -13.95
CA ALA A 199 20.22 -11.25 -13.30
C ALA A 199 19.27 -10.06 -13.48
N LEU A 200 18.73 -9.91 -14.70
CA LEU A 200 17.84 -8.79 -15.02
C LEU A 200 16.49 -8.91 -14.32
N GLU A 201 15.92 -10.12 -14.21
CA GLU A 201 14.73 -10.39 -13.40
C GLU A 201 14.96 -9.98 -11.94
N ASN A 202 16.13 -10.30 -11.40
CA ASN A 202 16.58 -9.95 -10.05
C ASN A 202 16.67 -8.43 -9.81
N ILE A 203 17.18 -7.71 -10.81
CA ILE A 203 17.44 -6.27 -10.73
C ILE A 203 16.19 -5.43 -11.04
N TYR A 204 15.33 -5.89 -11.94
CA TYR A 204 14.21 -5.10 -12.47
C TYR A 204 12.84 -5.69 -12.14
N THR A 205 12.61 -6.98 -12.39
CA THR A 205 11.25 -7.54 -12.25
C THR A 205 10.79 -7.61 -10.81
N TYR A 206 11.65 -8.00 -9.88
CA TYR A 206 11.27 -7.97 -8.46
C TYR A 206 11.24 -6.57 -7.86
N GLU A 207 11.96 -5.61 -8.43
CA GLU A 207 11.90 -4.22 -7.99
C GLU A 207 10.58 -3.56 -8.46
N PHE A 208 10.20 -3.76 -9.73
CA PHE A 208 9.07 -3.06 -10.36
C PHE A 208 7.81 -3.91 -10.57
N ALA A 209 7.81 -5.16 -10.09
CA ALA A 209 6.67 -6.07 -10.06
C ALA A 209 6.06 -6.44 -11.43
N ASP A 210 6.82 -6.35 -12.52
CA ASP A 210 6.38 -6.84 -13.83
C ASP A 210 7.53 -7.36 -14.71
N ASN A 211 7.21 -8.07 -15.79
CA ASN A 211 8.21 -8.73 -16.62
C ASN A 211 9.04 -7.73 -17.44
N LEU A 212 10.26 -8.13 -17.82
CA LEU A 212 11.19 -7.34 -18.64
C LEU A 212 10.62 -6.87 -19.98
N THR A 213 9.54 -7.48 -20.47
CA THR A 213 8.81 -7.07 -21.68
C THR A 213 7.94 -5.83 -21.47
N GLN A 214 7.52 -5.57 -20.23
CA GLN A 214 6.66 -4.43 -19.87
C GLN A 214 7.45 -3.26 -19.27
N LEU A 215 8.63 -3.55 -18.73
CA LEU A 215 9.52 -2.59 -18.10
C LEU A 215 10.53 -2.04 -19.10
N SER A 216 10.77 -0.74 -19.06
CA SER A 216 11.86 -0.07 -19.80
C SER A 216 12.79 0.66 -18.85
N ARG A 217 13.91 1.16 -19.35
CA ARG A 217 14.83 2.01 -18.58
C ARG A 217 14.13 3.27 -18.05
N ASN A 218 13.07 3.74 -18.70
CA ASN A 218 12.32 4.92 -18.27
C ASN A 218 11.74 4.77 -16.86
N VAL A 219 11.55 3.56 -16.32
CA VAL A 219 11.06 3.36 -14.93
C VAL A 219 11.88 4.14 -13.90
N TYR A 220 13.18 4.30 -14.12
CA TYR A 220 14.07 5.03 -13.21
C TYR A 220 13.87 6.55 -13.26
N SER A 221 13.30 7.10 -14.34
CA SER A 221 13.06 8.55 -14.42
C SER A 221 12.03 9.02 -13.38
N ALA A 222 11.14 8.12 -12.95
CA ALA A 222 10.19 8.36 -11.87
C ALA A 222 10.83 8.47 -10.47
N TYR A 223 12.12 8.13 -10.35
CA TYR A 223 12.89 8.25 -9.12
C TYR A 223 13.92 9.39 -9.17
N GLU A 224 13.95 10.18 -10.25
CA GLU A 224 14.79 11.37 -10.34
C GLU A 224 14.41 12.36 -9.24
N GLY A 225 15.37 12.71 -8.39
CA GLY A 225 15.16 13.57 -7.23
C GLY A 225 14.84 12.84 -5.93
N SER A 226 14.76 11.50 -5.94
CA SER A 226 14.75 10.72 -4.69
C SER A 226 16.03 10.98 -3.90
N ILE A 227 15.87 11.19 -2.59
CA ILE A 227 17.00 11.34 -1.66
C ILE A 227 17.41 10.01 -1.02
N SER A 228 16.59 8.96 -1.14
CA SER A 228 16.84 7.68 -0.46
C SER A 228 18.05 6.99 -1.07
N SER A 229 19.03 6.59 -0.24
CA SER A 229 20.29 5.99 -0.72
C SER A 229 20.91 5.00 0.26
N GLY A 230 21.86 4.22 -0.23
CA GLY A 230 22.60 3.26 0.58
C GLY A 230 21.90 1.90 0.68
N LYS A 231 22.10 1.23 1.82
CA LYS A 231 21.57 -0.12 2.07
C LYS A 231 20.05 -0.13 2.22
N ASN A 232 19.43 -1.27 1.92
CA ASN A 232 18.07 -1.51 2.38
C ASN A 232 18.10 -2.00 3.83
N ALA A 233 16.99 -1.87 4.54
CA ALA A 233 16.84 -2.41 5.89
C ALA A 233 15.47 -3.06 6.07
N LEU A 234 15.40 -4.07 6.96
CA LEU A 234 14.13 -4.61 7.44
C LEU A 234 13.88 -4.19 8.88
N ILE A 235 12.63 -4.34 9.31
CA ILE A 235 12.20 -4.17 10.70
C ILE A 235 11.72 -5.54 11.21
N PRO A 236 12.52 -6.28 12.00
CA PRO A 236 12.17 -7.63 12.46
C PRO A 236 10.83 -7.72 13.20
N GLU A 237 10.41 -6.64 13.86
CA GLU A 237 9.16 -6.57 14.62
C GLU A 237 7.97 -6.12 13.75
N GLY A 238 8.17 -5.92 12.44
CA GLY A 238 7.12 -5.68 11.45
C GLY A 238 6.99 -4.21 11.01
N TYR A 239 6.83 -3.97 9.71
CA TYR A 239 6.93 -2.63 9.16
C TYR A 239 5.77 -1.70 9.58
N PHE A 240 4.54 -2.22 9.74
CA PHE A 240 3.39 -1.37 10.05
C PHE A 240 3.49 -0.63 11.39
N GLN A 241 4.30 -1.14 12.33
CA GLN A 241 4.45 -0.56 13.67
C GLN A 241 4.80 0.95 13.66
N LEU A 242 5.54 1.41 12.63
CA LEU A 242 5.94 2.82 12.51
C LEU A 242 4.75 3.78 12.41
N PHE A 243 3.62 3.30 11.88
CA PHE A 243 2.45 4.11 11.56
C PHE A 243 1.27 3.86 12.50
N GLN A 244 1.35 2.89 13.41
CA GLN A 244 0.24 2.54 14.32
C GLN A 244 -0.27 3.74 15.13
N LYS A 245 0.62 4.65 15.52
CA LYS A 245 0.27 5.83 16.32
C LYS A 245 -0.32 6.98 15.50
N PHE A 246 -0.30 6.92 14.17
CA PHE A 246 -0.73 8.03 13.32
C PHE A 246 -2.25 8.23 13.31
N SER A 247 -3.01 7.20 13.63
CA SER A 247 -4.46 7.24 13.77
C SER A 247 -4.95 7.57 15.18
N ARG A 248 -4.05 7.79 16.14
CA ARG A 248 -4.44 8.00 17.54
C ARG A 248 -5.29 9.27 17.64
N HIS A 249 -6.48 9.14 18.23
CA HIS A 249 -7.47 10.22 18.39
C HIS A 249 -8.16 10.70 17.09
N ILE A 250 -8.03 9.95 16.00
CA ILE A 250 -8.72 10.23 14.73
C ILE A 250 -9.86 9.21 14.55
N PRO A 251 -11.11 9.64 14.32
CA PRO A 251 -12.21 8.76 13.95
C PRO A 251 -11.89 7.90 12.72
N ILE A 252 -12.13 6.59 12.81
CA ILE A 252 -11.93 5.63 11.71
C ILE A 252 -13.14 4.70 11.60
N HIS A 253 -13.70 4.60 10.40
CA HIS A 253 -14.67 3.57 10.04
C HIS A 253 -13.98 2.46 9.23
N LEU A 254 -13.77 1.32 9.87
CA LEU A 254 -13.31 0.08 9.22
C LEU A 254 -14.49 -0.66 8.58
N ASN A 255 -14.18 -1.61 7.70
CA ASN A 255 -15.18 -2.41 6.98
C ASN A 255 -16.19 -1.52 6.22
N GLU A 256 -15.71 -0.44 5.62
CA GLU A 256 -16.55 0.54 4.96
C GLU A 256 -16.03 0.92 3.58
N ILE A 257 -16.82 0.59 2.57
CA ILE A 257 -16.48 0.66 1.16
C ILE A 257 -17.15 1.91 0.60
N VAL A 258 -16.33 2.89 0.23
CA VAL A 258 -16.81 4.04 -0.55
C VAL A 258 -17.22 3.56 -1.93
N GLN A 259 -18.45 3.88 -2.33
CA GLN A 259 -19.03 3.52 -3.64
C GLN A 259 -19.10 4.73 -4.56
N GLN A 260 -19.34 5.93 -4.02
CA GLN A 260 -19.45 7.14 -4.82
C GLN A 260 -18.89 8.37 -4.07
N ILE A 261 -18.28 9.28 -4.82
CA ILE A 261 -17.82 10.59 -4.36
C ILE A 261 -18.48 11.65 -5.24
N ASP A 262 -19.40 12.43 -4.67
CA ASP A 262 -20.09 13.52 -5.34
C ASP A 262 -19.56 14.88 -4.85
N TYR A 263 -18.94 15.63 -5.74
CA TYR A 263 -18.30 16.92 -5.47
C TYR A 263 -18.96 18.08 -6.26
N THR A 264 -20.24 17.93 -6.62
CA THR A 264 -21.04 18.96 -7.31
C THR A 264 -21.45 20.12 -6.41
N SER A 265 -21.88 19.82 -5.18
CA SER A 265 -22.28 20.78 -4.14
C SER A 265 -21.07 21.42 -3.45
N GLU A 266 -21.29 22.45 -2.63
CA GLU A 266 -20.24 23.10 -1.82
C GLU A 266 -19.40 22.06 -1.06
N ASP A 267 -20.06 21.26 -0.23
CA ASP A 267 -19.46 20.08 0.41
C ASP A 267 -19.45 18.88 -0.53
N VAL A 268 -18.42 18.05 -0.38
CA VAL A 268 -18.31 16.75 -1.02
C VAL A 268 -19.12 15.73 -0.23
N ARG A 269 -19.93 14.93 -0.93
CA ARG A 269 -20.65 13.78 -0.37
C ARG A 269 -19.89 12.49 -0.67
N VAL A 270 -19.50 11.79 0.38
CA VAL A 270 -18.87 10.47 0.30
C VAL A 270 -19.90 9.41 0.67
N ILE A 271 -20.31 8.62 -0.31
CA ILE A 271 -21.39 7.65 -0.19
C ILE A 271 -20.77 6.26 -0.07
N THR A 272 -21.08 5.57 1.02
CA THR A 272 -20.62 4.21 1.32
C THR A 272 -21.78 3.23 1.21
N GLN A 273 -21.50 1.94 1.44
CA GLN A 273 -22.56 0.94 1.55
C GLN A 273 -23.40 1.07 2.83
N LYS A 274 -23.01 1.94 3.78
CA LYS A 274 -23.70 2.11 5.08
C LYS A 274 -24.40 3.46 5.17
N GLU A 275 -23.71 4.55 4.83
CA GLU A 275 -24.21 5.90 5.03
C GLU A 275 -23.59 6.91 4.06
N THR A 276 -23.96 8.19 4.22
CA THR A 276 -23.40 9.30 3.44
C THR A 276 -22.78 10.32 4.37
N TYR A 277 -21.51 10.61 4.14
CA TYR A 277 -20.75 11.61 4.89
C TYR A 277 -20.55 12.87 4.06
N HIS A 278 -20.40 14.00 4.74
CA HIS A 278 -20.18 15.31 4.14
C HIS A 278 -18.81 15.85 4.56
N ALA A 279 -18.08 16.47 3.64
CA ALA A 279 -16.83 17.16 3.98
C ALA A 279 -16.48 18.29 3.02
N LYS A 280 -15.71 19.28 3.49
CA LYS A 280 -15.16 20.34 2.62
C LYS A 280 -14.15 19.80 1.62
N HIS A 281 -13.33 18.84 2.06
CA HIS A 281 -12.29 18.21 1.25
C HIS A 281 -12.31 16.68 1.39
N VAL A 282 -11.82 15.99 0.35
CA VAL A 282 -11.61 14.54 0.36
C VAL A 282 -10.20 14.22 -0.12
N ILE A 283 -9.44 13.44 0.65
CA ILE A 283 -8.18 12.84 0.20
C ILE A 283 -8.44 11.40 -0.22
N ILE A 284 -8.23 11.11 -1.50
CA ILE A 284 -8.34 9.79 -2.09
C ILE A 284 -6.96 9.11 -2.00
N THR A 285 -6.87 8.02 -1.24
CA THR A 285 -5.63 7.23 -1.09
C THR A 285 -5.76 5.78 -1.52
N VAL A 286 -6.85 5.46 -2.22
CA VAL A 286 -7.08 4.10 -2.73
C VAL A 286 -6.00 3.70 -3.74
N PRO A 287 -5.59 2.42 -3.79
CA PRO A 287 -4.58 1.94 -4.71
C PRO A 287 -4.92 2.21 -6.19
N LEU A 288 -3.90 2.34 -7.04
CA LEU A 288 -4.09 2.53 -8.49
C LEU A 288 -4.98 1.43 -9.09
N GLY A 289 -4.81 0.17 -8.68
CA GLY A 289 -5.66 -0.93 -9.11
C GLY A 289 -7.16 -0.68 -8.85
N VAL A 290 -7.51 -0.11 -7.70
CA VAL A 290 -8.89 0.29 -7.36
C VAL A 290 -9.38 1.43 -8.25
N LEU A 291 -8.56 2.47 -8.48
CA LEU A 291 -8.91 3.56 -9.40
C LEU A 291 -9.19 3.03 -10.83
N LYS A 292 -8.39 2.08 -11.31
CA LYS A 292 -8.56 1.46 -12.63
C LYS A 292 -9.80 0.58 -12.74
N SER A 293 -10.29 0.05 -11.63
CA SER A 293 -11.46 -0.85 -11.61
C SER A 293 -12.80 -0.15 -11.79
N ASN A 294 -12.83 1.19 -11.68
CA ASN A 294 -14.05 2.01 -11.71
C ASN A 294 -15.11 1.62 -10.67
N LYS A 295 -14.72 0.93 -9.57
CA LYS A 295 -15.62 0.58 -8.46
C LYS A 295 -16.11 1.80 -7.66
N ILE A 296 -15.36 2.91 -7.70
CA ILE A 296 -15.74 4.18 -7.08
C ILE A 296 -16.24 5.11 -8.18
N ILE A 297 -17.49 5.53 -8.08
CA ILE A 297 -18.12 6.47 -9.01
C ILE A 297 -17.77 7.89 -8.59
N PHE A 298 -17.23 8.69 -9.50
CA PHE A 298 -17.00 10.12 -9.28
C PHE A 298 -18.11 10.92 -9.97
N ARG A 299 -18.74 11.86 -9.24
CA ARG A 299 -19.77 12.78 -9.78
C ARG A 299 -19.38 14.24 -9.52
N PRO A 300 -19.17 15.06 -10.56
CA PRO A 300 -19.05 14.68 -11.98
C PRO A 300 -17.86 13.72 -12.21
N SER A 301 -17.75 13.16 -13.42
CA SER A 301 -16.61 12.30 -13.77
C SER A 301 -15.28 13.04 -13.62
N LEU A 302 -14.22 12.29 -13.29
CA LEU A 302 -12.87 12.85 -13.19
C LEU A 302 -12.43 13.47 -14.53
N PRO A 303 -11.72 14.62 -14.50
CA PRO A 303 -11.21 15.27 -15.70
C PRO A 303 -10.38 14.32 -16.59
N LYS A 304 -10.42 14.54 -17.91
CA LYS A 304 -9.82 13.61 -18.89
C LYS A 304 -8.32 13.35 -18.65
N ASN A 305 -7.56 14.37 -18.25
CA ASN A 305 -6.14 14.23 -17.90
C ASN A 305 -5.92 13.29 -16.70
N LYS A 306 -6.77 13.35 -15.66
CA LYS A 306 -6.73 12.44 -14.50
C LYS A 306 -7.06 11.01 -14.92
N SER A 307 -8.17 10.83 -15.64
CA SER A 307 -8.60 9.51 -16.12
C SER A 307 -7.59 8.87 -17.07
N ASN A 308 -6.96 9.67 -17.95
CA ASN A 308 -5.87 9.21 -18.81
C ASN A 308 -4.63 8.83 -18.01
N ALA A 309 -4.31 9.52 -16.90
CA ALA A 309 -3.19 9.17 -16.04
C ALA A 309 -3.42 7.83 -15.32
N ILE A 310 -4.63 7.62 -14.78
CA ILE A 310 -5.07 6.34 -14.21
C ILE A 310 -4.96 5.21 -15.25
N ALA A 311 -5.34 5.47 -16.50
CA ALA A 311 -5.30 4.47 -17.57
C ALA A 311 -3.87 4.07 -18.00
N GLN A 312 -2.97 5.05 -18.11
CA GLN A 312 -1.60 4.86 -18.62
C GLN A 312 -0.67 4.18 -17.61
N LEU A 313 -0.73 4.54 -16.32
CA LEU A 313 0.05 3.84 -15.30
C LEU A 313 -0.40 2.38 -15.17
N LYS A 314 0.54 1.49 -14.83
CA LYS A 314 0.26 0.07 -14.64
C LYS A 314 0.41 -0.32 -13.18
N MET A 315 -0.30 -1.38 -12.82
CA MET A 315 -0.25 -2.00 -11.51
C MET A 315 0.47 -3.34 -11.67
N GLY A 316 1.64 -3.45 -11.05
CA GLY A 316 2.42 -4.69 -11.03
C GLY A 316 1.78 -5.73 -10.11
N ASN A 317 2.38 -6.93 -10.10
CA ASN A 317 2.12 -7.93 -9.09
C ASN A 317 3.41 -8.51 -8.52
N TYR A 318 3.50 -8.54 -7.20
CA TYR A 318 4.62 -9.07 -6.46
C TYR A 318 4.10 -9.76 -5.20
N GLU A 319 4.29 -11.07 -5.14
CA GLU A 319 3.70 -11.93 -4.12
C GLU A 319 4.79 -12.65 -3.32
N LYS A 320 4.42 -13.02 -2.09
CA LYS A 320 5.28 -13.71 -1.15
C LYS A 320 4.64 -15.00 -0.68
N LEU A 321 5.46 -16.04 -0.60
CA LEU A 321 5.15 -17.27 0.10
C LEU A 321 6.16 -17.46 1.23
N TYR A 322 5.67 -17.34 2.47
CA TYR A 322 6.43 -17.63 3.68
C TYR A 322 6.32 -19.12 4.00
N LEU A 323 7.48 -19.75 4.20
CA LEU A 323 7.64 -21.15 4.58
C LEU A 323 8.41 -21.21 5.90
N LEU A 324 7.71 -21.50 7.00
CA LEU A 324 8.34 -21.72 8.31
C LEU A 324 8.67 -23.20 8.48
N PHE A 325 9.90 -23.52 8.82
CA PHE A 325 10.38 -24.88 9.08
C PHE A 325 10.67 -25.10 10.57
N ASP A 326 10.82 -26.36 10.96
CA ASP A 326 11.28 -26.76 12.30
C ASP A 326 12.80 -26.52 12.48
N LYS A 327 13.58 -26.65 11.40
CA LYS A 327 15.03 -26.45 11.38
C LYS A 327 15.50 -25.82 10.07
N VAL A 328 16.64 -25.14 10.16
CA VAL A 328 17.33 -24.60 8.98
C VAL A 328 18.15 -25.71 8.32
N PHE A 329 17.84 -26.02 7.05
CA PHE A 329 18.59 -26.98 6.22
C PHE A 329 19.37 -26.33 5.08
N TRP A 330 19.29 -25.01 4.94
CA TRP A 330 19.99 -24.21 3.92
C TRP A 330 21.21 -23.47 4.51
N ASN A 331 21.98 -22.81 3.64
CA ASN A 331 23.13 -22.00 4.06
C ASN A 331 22.65 -20.76 4.84
N LYS A 332 23.02 -20.68 6.13
CA LYS A 332 22.61 -19.62 7.06
C LYS A 332 23.22 -18.25 6.74
N ASP A 333 24.37 -18.24 6.05
CA ASP A 333 25.17 -17.03 5.82
C ASP A 333 24.81 -16.34 4.50
N LYS A 334 24.09 -17.03 3.61
CA LYS A 334 23.64 -16.48 2.32
C LYS A 334 22.32 -15.75 2.47
N GLU A 335 22.22 -14.56 1.89
CA GLU A 335 20.98 -13.76 1.93
C GLU A 335 19.92 -14.31 0.97
N TRP A 336 20.34 -14.75 -0.21
CA TRP A 336 19.46 -15.22 -1.27
C TRP A 336 19.77 -16.66 -1.65
N ILE A 337 18.74 -17.42 -1.97
CA ILE A 337 18.83 -18.72 -2.63
C ILE A 337 18.17 -18.54 -3.99
N GLY A 338 18.94 -18.81 -5.04
CA GLY A 338 18.51 -18.66 -6.42
C GLY A 338 18.62 -19.97 -7.19
N MET A 339 17.73 -20.17 -8.15
CA MET A 339 17.82 -21.28 -9.09
C MET A 339 17.64 -20.75 -10.50
N LEU A 340 18.61 -21.04 -11.38
CA LEU A 340 18.48 -20.72 -12.80
C LEU A 340 17.31 -21.53 -13.38
N PRO A 341 16.33 -20.88 -14.01
CA PRO A 341 15.14 -21.57 -14.43
C PRO A 341 15.36 -22.29 -15.76
N LYS A 342 14.67 -23.42 -15.99
CA LYS A 342 14.71 -24.14 -17.28
C LYS A 342 14.08 -23.35 -18.42
N ASN A 343 13.10 -22.51 -18.08
CA ASN A 343 12.43 -21.59 -18.99
C ASN A 343 12.44 -20.19 -18.36
N LYS A 344 12.34 -19.14 -19.18
CA LYS A 344 12.37 -17.75 -18.67
C LYS A 344 11.21 -17.41 -17.72
N GLU A 345 10.13 -18.19 -17.74
CA GLU A 345 8.89 -17.92 -17.00
C GLU A 345 8.91 -18.45 -15.56
N GLU A 346 9.90 -19.27 -15.21
CA GLU A 346 10.04 -19.89 -13.89
C GLU A 346 11.14 -19.26 -13.03
N ALA A 347 11.60 -18.05 -13.35
CA ALA A 347 12.54 -17.34 -12.48
C ALA A 347 11.86 -17.02 -11.14
N PHE A 348 12.48 -17.45 -10.03
CA PHE A 348 12.09 -17.08 -8.67
C PHE A 348 13.34 -16.90 -7.82
N ASN A 349 13.16 -16.19 -6.70
CA ASN A 349 14.17 -16.10 -5.67
C ASN A 349 13.56 -16.47 -4.33
N ILE A 350 14.42 -16.99 -3.46
CA ILE A 350 14.08 -17.25 -2.08
C ILE A 350 14.98 -16.40 -1.20
N PHE A 351 14.37 -15.65 -0.30
CA PHE A 351 15.08 -14.90 0.73
C PHE A 351 15.22 -15.71 2.00
N ASN A 352 16.45 -15.72 2.50
CA ASN A 352 16.79 -16.35 3.77
C ASN A 352 16.46 -15.40 4.94
N TYR A 353 15.22 -15.46 5.42
CA TYR A 353 14.75 -14.64 6.55
C TYR A 353 15.53 -14.93 7.83
N TYR A 354 16.02 -16.18 8.00
CA TYR A 354 16.82 -16.59 9.15
C TYR A 354 18.07 -15.73 9.34
N LYS A 355 18.73 -15.27 8.26
CA LYS A 355 19.93 -14.44 8.36
C LYS A 355 19.68 -13.20 9.24
N TYR A 356 18.48 -12.63 9.16
CA TYR A 356 18.08 -11.39 9.81
C TYR A 356 17.33 -11.56 11.12
N THR A 357 16.45 -12.55 11.22
CA THR A 357 15.54 -12.69 12.36
C THR A 357 15.83 -13.92 13.23
N LYS A 358 16.76 -14.77 12.77
CA LYS A 358 17.06 -16.10 13.34
C LYS A 358 15.84 -17.03 13.41
N LYS A 359 14.76 -16.69 12.70
CA LYS A 359 13.59 -17.57 12.52
C LYS A 359 13.82 -18.47 11.30
N PRO A 360 13.54 -19.78 11.37
CA PRO A 360 13.77 -20.74 10.29
C PRO A 360 12.74 -20.58 9.16
N VAL A 361 12.76 -19.43 8.51
CA VAL A 361 11.79 -19.02 7.49
C VAL A 361 12.50 -18.76 6.17
N LEU A 362 11.92 -19.30 5.10
CA LEU A 362 12.22 -18.93 3.71
C LEU A 362 11.06 -18.11 3.14
N ILE A 363 11.36 -17.07 2.38
CA ILE A 363 10.35 -16.27 1.67
C ILE A 363 10.58 -16.43 0.17
N VAL A 364 9.66 -17.10 -0.51
CA VAL A 364 9.68 -17.19 -1.97
C VAL A 364 9.02 -15.94 -2.54
N PHE A 365 9.71 -15.27 -3.45
CA PHE A 365 9.18 -14.11 -4.17
C PHE A 365 8.82 -14.49 -5.59
N THR A 366 7.66 -14.00 -6.04
CA THR A 366 7.23 -14.09 -7.43
C THR A 366 6.81 -12.70 -7.90
N GLY A 367 7.13 -12.37 -9.15
CA GLY A 367 6.77 -11.09 -9.77
C GLY A 367 6.07 -11.29 -11.12
N GLY A 368 5.41 -10.25 -11.62
CA GLY A 368 4.90 -10.23 -12.99
C GLY A 368 3.93 -11.36 -13.30
N LYS A 369 4.10 -11.98 -14.47
CA LYS A 369 3.29 -13.09 -14.99
C LYS A 369 3.31 -14.29 -14.03
N LEU A 370 4.48 -14.66 -13.50
CA LEU A 370 4.61 -15.81 -12.60
C LEU A 370 3.74 -15.65 -11.35
N ALA A 371 3.75 -14.47 -10.72
CA ALA A 371 2.91 -14.18 -9.55
C ALA A 371 1.42 -14.36 -9.86
N ARG A 372 0.95 -13.80 -10.99
CA ARG A 372 -0.46 -13.88 -11.42
C ARG A 372 -0.88 -15.30 -11.77
N GLU A 373 0.01 -16.11 -12.33
CA GLU A 373 -0.29 -17.51 -12.64
C GLU A 373 -0.31 -18.39 -11.40
N MET A 374 0.63 -18.20 -10.49
CA MET A 374 0.73 -19.00 -9.28
C MET A 374 -0.44 -18.77 -8.33
N GLU A 375 -0.92 -17.52 -8.24
CA GLU A 375 -2.14 -17.21 -7.49
C GLU A 375 -3.38 -17.92 -8.08
N LYS A 376 -3.47 -18.05 -9.41
CA LYS A 376 -4.58 -18.78 -10.07
C LYS A 376 -4.50 -20.29 -9.90
N ARG A 377 -3.28 -20.86 -9.90
CA ARG A 377 -3.06 -22.31 -9.85
C ARG A 377 -3.16 -22.90 -8.44
N GLY A 378 -2.94 -22.11 -7.39
CA GLY A 378 -3.11 -22.53 -5.98
C GLY A 378 -2.02 -23.44 -5.40
N HIS A 379 -1.04 -23.90 -6.20
CA HIS A 379 -0.02 -24.88 -5.80
C HIS A 379 1.40 -24.30 -5.64
N LEU A 380 1.51 -23.04 -5.18
CA LEU A 380 2.81 -22.36 -5.06
C LEU A 380 3.72 -23.03 -4.01
N ASN A 381 3.13 -23.59 -2.94
CA ASN A 381 3.87 -24.31 -1.90
C ASN A 381 4.51 -25.59 -2.43
N GLU A 382 3.75 -26.45 -3.08
CA GLU A 382 4.27 -27.70 -3.66
C GLU A 382 5.33 -27.40 -4.72
N TRP A 383 5.07 -26.38 -5.55
CA TRP A 383 6.01 -25.90 -6.56
C TRP A 383 7.34 -25.44 -5.95
N ALA A 384 7.29 -24.65 -4.87
CA ALA A 384 8.48 -24.18 -4.16
C ALA A 384 9.23 -25.32 -3.47
N MET A 385 8.52 -26.22 -2.79
CA MET A 385 9.11 -27.38 -2.11
C MET A 385 9.76 -28.36 -3.09
N GLN A 386 9.20 -28.54 -4.29
CA GLN A 386 9.83 -29.34 -5.35
C GLN A 386 11.23 -28.79 -5.69
N ARG A 387 11.37 -27.46 -5.79
CA ARG A 387 12.62 -26.79 -6.15
C ARG A 387 13.63 -26.83 -5.00
N LEU A 388 13.16 -26.63 -3.77
CA LEU A 388 13.99 -26.82 -2.58
C LEU A 388 14.52 -28.26 -2.47
N ARG A 389 13.71 -29.27 -2.80
CA ARG A 389 14.15 -30.68 -2.85
C ARG A 389 15.16 -30.97 -3.95
N MET A 390 15.07 -30.28 -5.09
CA MET A 390 16.11 -30.39 -6.12
C MET A 390 17.46 -29.86 -5.62
N ILE A 391 17.45 -28.78 -4.83
CA ILE A 391 18.65 -28.15 -4.30
C ILE A 391 19.23 -28.92 -3.09
N TYR A 392 18.39 -29.29 -2.13
CA TYR A 392 18.80 -29.78 -0.81
C TYR A 392 18.51 -31.28 -0.58
N GLY A 393 17.95 -31.96 -1.57
CA GLY A 393 17.61 -33.38 -1.53
C GLY A 393 16.15 -33.65 -1.12
N ALA A 394 15.67 -34.85 -1.42
CA ALA A 394 14.26 -35.24 -1.24
C ALA A 394 13.80 -35.24 0.24
N ASN A 395 14.73 -35.39 1.19
CA ASN A 395 14.45 -35.63 2.61
C ASN A 395 14.42 -34.34 3.47
N ILE A 396 14.36 -33.15 2.86
CA ILE A 396 14.15 -31.91 3.62
C ILE A 396 12.77 -31.90 4.31
N PRO A 397 12.64 -31.27 5.49
CA PRO A 397 11.38 -31.21 6.20
C PRO A 397 10.33 -30.41 5.42
N GLU A 398 9.05 -30.73 5.65
CA GLU A 398 7.94 -29.88 5.22
C GLU A 398 7.85 -28.61 6.10
N PRO A 399 7.31 -27.50 5.57
CA PRO A 399 7.07 -26.31 6.37
C PRO A 399 5.98 -26.59 7.42
N ILE A 400 6.25 -26.25 8.67
CA ILE A 400 5.29 -26.34 9.78
C ILE A 400 4.18 -25.29 9.70
N LYS A 401 4.45 -24.15 9.03
CA LYS A 401 3.44 -23.13 8.70
C LYS A 401 3.74 -22.52 7.34
N VAL A 402 2.68 -22.21 6.61
CA VAL A 402 2.73 -21.58 5.30
C VAL A 402 1.82 -20.36 5.29
N LYS A 403 2.27 -19.25 4.70
CA LYS A 403 1.46 -18.04 4.52
C LYS A 403 1.78 -17.40 3.18
N GLN A 404 0.74 -17.10 2.41
CA GLN A 404 0.86 -16.50 1.08
C GLN A 404 0.14 -15.15 1.04
N SER A 405 0.67 -14.19 0.27
CA SER A 405 -0.03 -12.96 -0.10
C SER A 405 -0.85 -13.14 -1.39
N HIS A 406 -1.90 -12.34 -1.53
CA HIS A 406 -2.86 -12.40 -2.63
C HIS A 406 -3.28 -10.99 -3.07
N TRP A 407 -2.32 -10.19 -3.54
CA TRP A 407 -2.52 -8.77 -3.84
C TRP A 407 -3.38 -8.51 -5.07
N VAL A 408 -3.34 -9.39 -6.08
CA VAL A 408 -4.16 -9.22 -7.30
C VAL A 408 -5.62 -9.59 -7.07
N SER A 409 -5.91 -10.66 -6.33
CA SER A 409 -7.30 -11.03 -6.02
C SER A 409 -7.92 -10.21 -4.88
N ASP A 410 -7.11 -9.54 -4.06
CA ASP A 410 -7.59 -8.63 -3.02
C ASP A 410 -8.38 -7.45 -3.64
N PRO A 411 -9.70 -7.35 -3.38
CA PRO A 411 -10.59 -6.42 -4.07
C PRO A 411 -10.31 -4.95 -3.74
N PHE A 412 -9.49 -4.69 -2.71
CA PHE A 412 -9.14 -3.37 -2.21
C PHE A 412 -7.72 -2.94 -2.59
N THR A 413 -6.96 -3.79 -3.30
CA THR A 413 -5.63 -3.45 -3.85
C THR A 413 -5.56 -3.68 -5.35
N LEU A 414 -6.02 -4.84 -5.84
CA LEU A 414 -6.00 -5.22 -7.26
C LEU A 414 -4.60 -5.11 -7.88
N GLY A 415 -3.59 -5.58 -7.15
CA GLY A 415 -2.17 -5.57 -7.50
C GLY A 415 -1.28 -5.11 -6.34
N SER A 416 0.04 -5.22 -6.53
CA SER A 416 1.03 -4.87 -5.50
C SER A 416 1.29 -3.36 -5.48
N TYR A 417 1.90 -2.80 -6.51
CA TYR A 417 2.25 -1.38 -6.60
C TYR A 417 2.35 -0.90 -8.04
N SER A 418 2.27 0.43 -8.21
CA SER A 418 2.32 1.03 -9.53
C SER A 418 3.70 0.94 -10.17
N TYR A 419 3.77 1.00 -11.49
CA TYR A 419 5.02 1.22 -12.22
C TYR A 419 4.78 2.05 -13.48
N LEU A 420 5.85 2.64 -14.00
CA LEU A 420 5.86 3.37 -15.26
C LEU A 420 6.11 2.40 -16.43
N PRO A 421 5.13 2.09 -17.29
CA PRO A 421 5.33 1.14 -18.38
C PRO A 421 6.13 1.75 -19.55
N ILE A 422 6.49 0.90 -20.50
CA ILE A 422 7.04 1.33 -21.79
C ILE A 422 6.17 2.43 -22.44
N ASN A 423 6.82 3.36 -23.16
CA ASN A 423 6.18 4.45 -23.89
C ASN A 423 5.31 5.41 -23.05
N VAL A 424 5.44 5.41 -21.71
CA VAL A 424 4.75 6.36 -20.84
C VAL A 424 5.78 7.20 -20.11
N ASP A 425 5.61 8.52 -20.15
CA ASP A 425 6.48 9.49 -19.49
C ASP A 425 6.07 9.73 -18.03
N LYS A 426 7.05 10.01 -17.16
CA LYS A 426 6.86 10.20 -15.72
C LYS A 426 5.88 11.32 -15.36
N ASN A 427 5.65 12.30 -16.25
CA ASN A 427 4.69 13.38 -16.05
C ASN A 427 3.26 12.87 -15.75
N VAL A 428 2.95 11.63 -16.16
CA VAL A 428 1.69 10.96 -15.81
C VAL A 428 1.46 10.86 -14.29
N ILE A 429 2.52 10.69 -13.49
CA ILE A 429 2.45 10.59 -12.03
C ILE A 429 2.02 11.94 -11.44
N ALA A 430 2.60 13.04 -11.95
CA ALA A 430 2.20 14.39 -11.55
C ALA A 430 0.74 14.68 -11.92
N LEU A 431 0.26 14.22 -13.08
CA LEU A 431 -1.15 14.33 -13.45
C LEU A 431 -2.05 13.53 -12.50
N LEU A 432 -1.64 12.34 -12.07
CA LEU A 432 -2.37 11.55 -11.08
C LEU A 432 -2.34 12.21 -9.69
N ALA A 433 -1.29 12.95 -9.34
CA ALA A 433 -1.15 13.65 -8.07
C ALA A 433 -1.99 14.94 -7.96
N LYS A 434 -2.32 15.60 -9.08
CA LYS A 434 -3.01 16.91 -9.08
C LYS A 434 -4.39 16.90 -8.39
N PRO A 435 -4.72 17.88 -7.53
CA PRO A 435 -6.07 18.03 -7.01
C PRO A 435 -7.12 18.29 -8.11
N VAL A 436 -8.39 17.97 -7.83
CA VAL A 436 -9.53 18.18 -8.73
C VAL A 436 -10.56 19.06 -8.04
N ALA A 437 -11.04 20.09 -8.76
CA ALA A 437 -12.02 21.06 -8.30
C ALA A 437 -11.66 21.78 -6.98
N GLY A 438 -10.42 21.64 -6.51
CA GLY A 438 -10.01 22.13 -5.20
C GLY A 438 -10.75 21.49 -4.02
N LYS A 439 -11.32 20.29 -4.23
CA LYS A 439 -12.07 19.53 -3.24
C LYS A 439 -11.54 18.10 -3.09
N LEU A 440 -11.10 17.51 -4.20
CA LEU A 440 -10.54 16.17 -4.21
C LEU A 440 -9.01 16.24 -4.33
N TYR A 441 -8.33 15.61 -3.39
CA TYR A 441 -6.87 15.52 -3.32
C TYR A 441 -6.45 14.06 -3.46
N PHE A 442 -5.29 13.79 -4.05
CA PHE A 442 -4.83 12.42 -4.34
C PHE A 442 -3.48 12.18 -3.68
N ALA A 443 -3.41 11.16 -2.84
CA ALA A 443 -2.18 10.68 -2.21
C ALA A 443 -2.06 9.15 -2.36
N GLY A 444 -0.92 8.60 -1.97
CA GLY A 444 -0.56 7.20 -2.16
C GLY A 444 0.67 7.05 -3.05
N GLU A 445 1.28 5.86 -3.02
CA GLU A 445 2.53 5.60 -3.73
C GLU A 445 2.49 5.96 -5.23
N ALA A 446 1.36 5.71 -5.91
CA ALA A 446 1.21 6.01 -7.34
C ALA A 446 1.18 7.53 -7.66
N THR A 447 1.12 8.38 -6.63
CA THR A 447 1.14 9.85 -6.75
C THR A 447 2.48 10.45 -6.34
N SER A 448 3.45 9.63 -5.92
CA SER A 448 4.77 10.08 -5.51
C SER A 448 5.64 10.32 -6.74
N ILE A 449 6.02 11.58 -6.97
CA ILE A 449 6.78 12.01 -8.16
C ILE A 449 8.27 11.71 -8.10
N THR A 450 8.80 11.37 -6.92
CA THR A 450 10.21 11.02 -6.69
C THR A 450 10.40 9.60 -6.18
N ASP A 451 9.36 8.98 -5.62
CA ASP A 451 9.47 7.70 -4.92
C ASP A 451 8.22 6.83 -5.12
N PRO A 452 7.74 6.59 -6.35
CA PRO A 452 6.57 5.72 -6.55
C PRO A 452 6.84 4.31 -6.04
N SER A 453 5.80 3.50 -5.86
CA SER A 453 5.92 2.09 -5.41
C SER A 453 6.44 1.86 -3.99
N THR A 454 6.81 2.90 -3.26
CA THR A 454 7.48 2.76 -1.95
C THR A 454 6.60 3.24 -0.78
N VAL A 455 6.96 2.78 0.43
CA VAL A 455 6.32 3.23 1.68
C VAL A 455 6.66 4.70 1.97
N HIS A 456 7.91 5.11 1.80
CA HIS A 456 8.31 6.50 2.02
C HIS A 456 7.69 7.43 0.99
N GLY A 457 7.49 7.00 -0.27
CA GLY A 457 6.70 7.74 -1.24
C GLY A 457 5.23 7.89 -0.86
N ALA A 458 4.60 6.84 -0.32
CA ALA A 458 3.25 6.95 0.22
C ALA A 458 3.19 7.93 1.41
N TYR A 459 4.15 7.86 2.35
CA TYR A 459 4.28 8.79 3.46
C TYR A 459 4.41 10.25 2.97
N LEU A 460 5.37 10.53 2.09
CA LEU A 460 5.60 11.86 1.52
C LEU A 460 4.38 12.39 0.75
N SER A 461 3.67 11.53 0.01
CA SER A 461 2.44 11.92 -0.68
C SER A 461 1.31 12.30 0.28
N GLY A 462 1.24 11.66 1.45
CA GLY A 462 0.29 12.01 2.51
C GLY A 462 0.59 13.37 3.12
N LEU A 463 1.86 13.66 3.41
CA LEU A 463 2.31 14.99 3.84
C LEU A 463 1.96 16.06 2.79
N ARG A 464 2.24 15.78 1.51
CA ARG A 464 1.92 16.67 0.39
C ARG A 464 0.43 17.01 0.35
N ALA A 465 -0.45 16.01 0.34
CA ALA A 465 -1.89 16.24 0.21
C ALA A 465 -2.46 17.03 1.40
N ALA A 466 -1.99 16.76 2.63
CA ALA A 466 -2.36 17.56 3.79
C ALA A 466 -1.91 19.02 3.64
N HIS A 467 -0.67 19.25 3.19
CA HIS A 467 -0.15 20.59 2.94
C HIS A 467 -0.93 21.35 1.85
N GLU A 468 -1.32 20.68 0.77
CA GLU A 468 -2.14 21.26 -0.31
C GLU A 468 -3.51 21.75 0.19
N ILE A 469 -4.09 21.13 1.22
CA ILE A 469 -5.33 21.56 1.88
C ILE A 469 -5.05 22.76 2.79
N LEU A 470 -4.11 22.62 3.75
CA LEU A 470 -3.85 23.64 4.77
C LEU A 470 -3.40 24.98 4.18
N THR A 471 -2.52 24.96 3.16
CA THR A 471 -2.07 26.21 2.52
C THR A 471 -3.17 26.95 1.78
N LYS A 472 -4.16 26.24 1.25
CA LYS A 472 -5.30 26.84 0.57
C LYS A 472 -6.25 27.50 1.56
N GLU A 473 -6.46 26.91 2.73
CA GLU A 473 -7.25 27.50 3.81
C GLU A 473 -6.60 28.78 4.35
N HIS A 474 -5.28 28.75 4.60
CA HIS A 474 -4.56 29.96 5.01
C HIS A 474 -4.70 31.10 3.99
N LYS A 475 -4.64 30.83 2.68
CA LYS A 475 -4.86 31.86 1.65
C LYS A 475 -6.28 32.44 1.65
N LYS A 476 -7.27 31.75 2.21
CA LYS A 476 -8.64 32.27 2.38
C LYS A 476 -8.77 33.11 3.65
N SER A 477 -8.10 32.76 4.75
CA SER A 477 -8.20 33.47 6.03
C SER A 477 -7.58 34.88 6.02
N PHE A 478 -6.61 35.15 5.15
CA PHE A 478 -5.96 36.47 5.01
C PHE A 478 -6.62 37.40 3.95
N LYS A 479 -7.78 37.03 3.40
CA LYS A 479 -8.51 37.85 2.41
C LYS A 479 -9.65 38.69 3.01
N TYR A 480 -9.71 38.83 4.33
CA TYR A 480 -10.70 39.62 5.04
C TYR A 480 -10.04 40.72 5.86
#